data_AF-A0A316QP51-F1
#
_entry.id   AF-A0A316QP51-F1
#
_cell.length_a   1.000
_cell.length_b   1.000
_cell.length_c   1.000
_cell.angle_alpha   90.00
_cell.angle_beta   90.00
_cell.angle_gamma   90.00
#
_symmetry.space_group_name_H-M   'P 1'
#
loop_
_entity.id
_entity.type
_entity.pdbx_description
1 polymer ?
#
loop_
_entity_poly.entity_id
_entity_poly.type
_entity_poly.pdbx_seq_one_letter_code
_entity_poly.pdbx_strand_id
1 'polypeptide(L)'
;MPRGMEREHRAPSARTAKAGEDPKNRRKHKRDRILKNFLAIDTSSKYMTVLAAKEGQTFFSHTPDCAMRHSVRLMGAIDGVLKEAKLSLDECDFFSAVVGAGSFTGIRIGIATAKGFCLAEGKPSLPVTSFDVAAYNALDGERALALVDALHGNYYACGFDERKNKILPPAYLSEKEVLRLIGEGYVPYSMEELPLSAKAAVRKADPVEGLKRAIAALSKDAGNFGELSALYIRKSQAEENRKDV
;
A
#
# COMPACT_ATOMS: atom_id res chain seq x y z
N MET A 1 25.78 -10.56 79.90
CA MET A 1 24.32 -10.32 79.77
C MET A 1 24.09 -8.96 79.13
N PRO A 2 22.88 -8.69 78.61
CA PRO A 2 22.49 -8.63 77.18
C PRO A 2 22.80 -7.23 76.56
N ARG A 3 22.45 -6.85 75.32
CA ARG A 3 21.48 -7.30 74.28
C ARG A 3 22.25 -7.36 72.93
N GLY A 4 21.72 -7.50 71.71
CA GLY A 4 20.38 -7.60 71.11
C GLY A 4 20.48 -7.14 69.65
N MET A 5 20.11 -7.98 68.67
CA MET A 5 20.10 -7.59 67.25
C MET A 5 18.89 -6.71 66.93
N GLU A 6 19.09 -5.68 66.10
CA GLU A 6 18.05 -5.20 65.17
C GLU A 6 18.65 -5.12 63.75
N ARG A 7 17.95 -5.76 62.79
CA ARG A 7 18.27 -5.69 61.37
C ARG A 7 17.20 -4.84 60.70
N GLU A 8 17.56 -3.69 60.15
CA GLU A 8 16.64 -2.91 59.32
C GLU A 8 16.38 -3.62 57.99
N HIS A 9 15.21 -4.23 57.86
CA HIS A 9 14.72 -4.71 56.57
C HIS A 9 14.21 -3.53 55.73
N ARG A 10 15.08 -3.00 54.85
CA ARG A 10 14.69 -1.98 53.88
C ARG A 10 13.84 -2.61 52.76
N ALA A 11 12.54 -2.34 52.75
CA ALA A 11 11.63 -2.82 51.70
C ALA A 11 11.98 -2.23 50.32
N PRO A 12 11.82 -2.98 49.22
CA PRO A 12 11.99 -2.43 47.87
C PRO A 12 10.88 -1.43 47.56
N SER A 13 11.23 -0.32 46.89
CA SER A 13 10.26 0.72 46.56
C SER A 13 9.21 0.23 45.56
N ALA A 14 7.94 0.52 45.85
CA ALA A 14 6.85 0.21 44.94
C ALA A 14 7.02 0.99 43.62
N ARG A 15 7.13 0.27 42.50
CA ARG A 15 6.98 0.86 41.17
C ARG A 15 5.57 1.44 41.07
N THR A 16 5.46 2.75 40.87
CA THR A 16 4.20 3.41 40.55
C THR A 16 3.67 2.89 39.22
N ALA A 17 2.61 2.09 39.26
CA ALA A 17 1.87 1.72 38.07
C ALA A 17 1.30 3.01 37.44
N LYS A 18 1.67 3.30 36.19
CA LYS A 18 0.98 4.34 35.41
C LYS A 18 -0.51 3.96 35.36
N ALA A 19 -1.37 4.88 35.83
CA ALA A 19 -2.81 4.70 35.73
C ALA A 19 -3.20 4.45 34.27
N GLY A 20 -3.80 3.28 34.02
CA GLY A 20 -4.29 2.94 32.68
C GLY A 20 -5.50 3.80 32.33
N GLU A 21 -5.51 4.38 31.14
CA GLU A 21 -6.68 5.11 30.63
C GLU A 21 -7.93 4.23 30.59
N ASP A 22 -9.09 4.82 30.90
CA ASP A 22 -10.38 4.15 30.81
C ASP A 22 -10.57 3.57 29.39
N PRO A 23 -10.85 2.25 29.24
CA PRO A 23 -11.06 1.62 27.94
C PRO A 23 -12.22 2.23 27.13
N LYS A 24 -13.18 2.92 27.77
CA LYS A 24 -14.22 3.70 27.08
C LYS A 24 -13.65 4.96 26.43
N ASN A 25 -12.66 5.61 27.05
CA ASN A 25 -12.01 6.80 26.51
C ASN A 25 -11.08 6.46 25.32
N ARG A 26 -10.32 5.36 25.44
CA ARG A 26 -9.56 4.77 24.32
C ARG A 26 -10.43 4.47 23.08
N ARG A 27 -11.67 4.01 23.29
CA ARG A 27 -12.63 3.74 22.19
C ARG A 27 -13.21 5.02 21.57
N LYS A 28 -13.37 6.10 22.34
CA LYS A 28 -13.79 7.42 21.82
C LYS A 28 -12.69 8.07 20.98
N HIS A 29 -11.47 8.16 21.50
CA HIS A 29 -10.33 8.77 20.79
C HIS A 29 -9.92 8.02 19.51
N LYS A 30 -10.29 6.74 19.37
CA LYS A 30 -10.04 5.96 18.14
C LYS A 30 -10.91 6.34 16.94
N ARG A 31 -12.03 7.07 17.12
CA ARG A 31 -12.98 7.34 16.01
C ARG A 31 -12.67 8.59 15.18
N ASP A 32 -12.05 9.60 15.79
CA ASP A 32 -11.71 10.87 15.11
C ASP A 32 -10.19 11.09 14.95
N ARG A 33 -9.37 10.08 15.28
CA ARG A 33 -7.91 10.17 15.10
C ARG A 33 -7.57 10.11 13.61
N ILE A 34 -7.11 11.23 13.07
CA ILE A 34 -6.47 11.29 11.74
C ILE A 34 -5.34 10.25 11.72
N LEU A 35 -5.44 9.28 10.81
CA LEU A 35 -4.42 8.25 10.63
C LEU A 35 -3.22 8.91 9.95
N LYS A 36 -2.11 9.06 10.69
CA LYS A 36 -0.93 9.83 10.26
C LYS A 36 0.35 9.00 10.26
N ASN A 37 0.35 7.87 10.94
CA ASN A 37 1.49 6.96 11.01
C ASN A 37 1.19 5.71 10.20
N PHE A 38 1.97 5.39 9.17
CA PHE A 38 1.77 4.16 8.41
C PHE A 38 3.07 3.67 7.77
N LEU A 39 3.08 2.40 7.37
CA LEU A 39 4.09 1.81 6.50
C LEU A 39 3.38 1.17 5.30
N ALA A 40 3.86 1.48 4.10
CA ALA A 40 3.29 1.07 2.83
C ALA A 40 4.34 0.43 1.92
N ILE A 41 3.93 -0.62 1.21
CA ILE A 41 4.81 -1.44 0.36
C ILE A 41 4.21 -1.56 -1.04
N ASP A 42 4.95 -1.15 -2.07
CA ASP A 42 4.69 -1.51 -3.46
C ASP A 42 5.82 -2.38 -4.01
N THR A 43 5.46 -3.60 -4.38
CA THR A 43 6.30 -4.58 -5.07
C THR A 43 5.58 -5.13 -6.30
N SER A 44 4.56 -4.42 -6.82
CA SER A 44 3.68 -4.87 -7.90
C SER A 44 4.28 -4.73 -9.30
N SER A 45 5.36 -3.98 -9.46
CA SER A 45 6.04 -3.68 -10.74
C SER A 45 7.47 -4.23 -10.74
N LYS A 46 8.27 -3.92 -11.78
CA LYS A 46 9.74 -4.09 -11.68
C LYS A 46 10.38 -3.19 -10.62
N TYR A 47 9.65 -2.18 -10.15
CA TYR A 47 10.07 -1.28 -9.08
C TYR A 47 9.83 -1.89 -7.70
N MET A 48 10.45 -1.28 -6.70
CA MET A 48 10.14 -1.51 -5.29
C MET A 48 10.07 -0.15 -4.59
N THR A 49 8.91 0.17 -4.02
CA THR A 49 8.71 1.36 -3.20
C THR A 49 8.34 0.95 -1.78
N VAL A 50 9.04 1.49 -0.80
CA VAL A 50 8.64 1.46 0.61
C VAL A 50 8.43 2.91 1.04
N LEU A 51 7.29 3.19 1.65
CA LEU A 51 6.89 4.52 2.10
C LEU A 51 6.43 4.43 3.55
N ALA A 52 7.06 5.18 4.45
CA ALA A 52 6.54 5.40 5.80
C ALA A 52 6.04 6.84 5.94
N ALA A 53 5.06 7.03 6.81
CA ALA A 53 4.68 8.34 7.31
C ALA A 53 4.76 8.36 8.83
N LYS A 54 5.26 9.46 9.40
CA LYS A 54 5.15 9.78 10.83
C LYS A 54 4.61 11.20 10.98
N GLU A 55 3.48 11.33 11.66
CA GLU A 55 2.80 12.61 11.96
C GLU A 55 2.46 13.47 10.72
N GLY A 56 2.44 12.87 9.52
CA GLY A 56 2.22 13.53 8.23
C GLY A 56 3.48 13.82 7.42
N GLN A 57 4.68 13.64 7.98
CA GLN A 57 5.93 13.66 7.23
C GLN A 57 6.18 12.29 6.58
N THR A 58 6.53 12.26 5.30
CA THR A 58 6.74 11.02 4.53
C THR A 58 8.22 10.77 4.22
N PHE A 59 8.65 9.52 4.40
CA PHE A 59 10.00 9.00 4.16
C PHE A 59 9.89 7.79 3.22
N PHE A 60 10.80 7.63 2.26
CA PHE A 60 10.67 6.56 1.28
C PHE A 60 12.00 5.99 0.77
N SER A 61 11.94 4.74 0.35
CA SER A 61 12.98 4.10 -0.46
C SER A 61 12.35 3.61 -1.76
N HIS A 62 12.88 4.07 -2.89
CA HIS A 62 12.44 3.65 -4.20
C HIS A 62 13.61 3.02 -4.98
N THR A 63 13.39 1.83 -5.53
CA THR A 63 14.33 1.16 -6.43
C THR A 63 13.69 1.00 -7.81
N PRO A 64 14.25 1.61 -8.88
CA PRO A 64 13.71 1.55 -10.25
C PRO A 64 14.07 0.26 -11.01
N ASP A 65 14.89 -0.63 -10.44
CA ASP A 65 14.98 -2.03 -10.85
C ASP A 65 15.23 -2.91 -9.63
N CYS A 66 14.19 -3.62 -9.20
CA CYS A 66 14.24 -4.62 -8.14
C CYS A 66 13.77 -6.00 -8.64
N ALA A 67 13.62 -6.20 -9.96
CA ALA A 67 13.09 -7.43 -10.53
C ALA A 67 13.86 -8.66 -10.03
N MET A 68 13.11 -9.70 -9.65
CA MET A 68 13.60 -10.94 -9.02
C MET A 68 14.36 -10.76 -7.69
N ARG A 69 14.47 -9.53 -7.17
CA ARG A 69 15.28 -9.18 -5.97
C ARG A 69 14.45 -8.53 -4.86
N HIS A 70 13.14 -8.37 -5.03
CA HIS A 70 12.22 -7.83 -4.02
C HIS A 70 12.37 -8.53 -2.65
N SER A 71 12.36 -9.86 -2.61
CA SER A 71 12.42 -10.64 -1.35
C SER A 71 13.70 -10.40 -0.53
N VAL A 72 14.85 -10.20 -1.20
CA VAL A 72 16.14 -9.99 -0.52
C VAL A 72 16.44 -8.53 -0.19
N ARG A 73 15.72 -7.56 -0.80
CA ARG A 73 15.94 -6.11 -0.56
C ARG A 73 14.86 -5.44 0.28
N LEU A 74 13.63 -5.98 0.30
CA LEU A 74 12.47 -5.34 0.93
C LEU A 74 12.67 -5.06 2.43
N MET A 75 13.13 -6.05 3.21
CA MET A 75 13.30 -5.87 4.65
C MET A 75 14.37 -4.83 5.01
N GLY A 76 15.45 -4.73 4.22
CA GLY A 76 16.46 -3.68 4.40
C GLY A 76 15.94 -2.29 4.03
N ALA A 77 15.09 -2.18 3.00
CA ALA A 77 14.43 -0.93 2.65
C ALA A 77 13.43 -0.47 3.72
N ILE A 78 12.67 -1.41 4.32
CA ILE A 78 11.77 -1.14 5.45
C ILE A 78 12.55 -0.65 6.67
N ASP A 79 13.59 -1.38 7.08
CA ASP A 79 14.44 -1.00 8.21
C ASP A 79 15.06 0.40 8.04
N GLY A 80 15.59 0.70 6.84
CA GLY A 80 16.14 2.01 6.51
C GLY A 80 15.10 3.14 6.63
N VAL A 81 13.94 2.98 6.00
CA VAL A 81 12.88 4.00 6.00
C VAL A 81 12.27 4.22 7.38
N LEU A 82 12.08 3.15 8.17
CA LEU A 82 11.58 3.27 9.56
C LEU A 82 12.59 3.97 10.48
N LYS A 83 13.90 3.69 10.32
CA LYS A 83 14.98 4.38 11.05
C LYS A 83 15.05 5.87 10.70
N GLU A 84 14.95 6.21 9.41
CA GLU A 84 14.93 7.60 8.95
C GLU A 84 13.71 8.36 9.50
N ALA A 85 12.53 7.73 9.43
CA ALA A 85 11.28 8.25 9.99
C ALA A 85 11.24 8.29 11.53
N LYS A 86 12.20 7.63 12.20
CA LYS A 86 12.17 7.37 13.65
C LYS A 86 10.83 6.78 14.12
N LEU A 87 10.30 5.86 13.33
CA LEU A 87 8.97 5.25 13.50
C LEU A 87 9.13 3.77 13.88
N SER A 88 8.53 3.35 14.99
CA SER A 88 8.41 1.92 15.31
C SER A 88 7.12 1.32 14.74
N LEU A 89 7.09 -0.01 14.58
CA LEU A 89 5.93 -0.71 14.00
C LEU A 89 4.67 -0.58 14.87
N ASP A 90 4.83 -0.53 16.20
CA ASP A 90 3.74 -0.33 17.16
C ASP A 90 3.17 1.11 17.15
N GLU A 91 3.93 2.10 16.66
CA GLU A 91 3.45 3.47 16.42
C GLU A 91 2.60 3.62 15.15
N CYS A 92 2.64 2.64 14.22
CA CYS A 92 1.85 2.68 13.00
C CYS A 92 0.34 2.57 13.30
N ASP A 93 -0.46 3.42 12.67
CA ASP A 93 -1.92 3.36 12.74
C ASP A 93 -2.45 2.20 11.87
N PHE A 94 -1.81 1.94 10.72
CA PHE A 94 -2.14 0.88 9.77
C PHE A 94 -0.93 0.49 8.91
N PHE A 95 -1.05 -0.64 8.20
CA PHE A 95 -0.11 -1.05 7.15
C PHE A 95 -0.79 -1.11 5.78
N SER A 96 -0.04 -0.86 4.71
CA SER A 96 -0.56 -0.82 3.35
C SER A 96 0.29 -1.68 2.42
N ALA A 97 -0.35 -2.34 1.46
CA ALA A 97 0.35 -3.00 0.36
C ALA A 97 -0.37 -2.76 -0.97
N VAL A 98 0.40 -2.63 -2.04
CA VAL A 98 -0.15 -2.61 -3.39
C VAL A 98 -0.52 -4.03 -3.81
N VAL A 99 -1.82 -4.27 -3.97
CA VAL A 99 -2.39 -5.60 -4.21
C VAL A 99 -2.47 -6.00 -5.69
N GLY A 100 -1.99 -5.14 -6.60
CA GLY A 100 -2.01 -5.35 -8.05
C GLY A 100 -3.03 -4.48 -8.79
N ALA A 101 -3.25 -4.67 -10.09
CA ALA A 101 -2.64 -5.69 -10.96
C ALA A 101 -1.14 -5.48 -11.23
N GLY A 102 -0.41 -6.54 -11.57
CA GLY A 102 1.03 -6.50 -11.80
C GLY A 102 1.73 -7.84 -11.56
N SER A 103 3.01 -7.80 -11.19
CA SER A 103 3.90 -8.93 -10.93
C SER A 103 3.30 -9.93 -9.93
N PHE A 104 3.00 -11.14 -10.41
CA PHE A 104 2.40 -12.22 -9.62
C PHE A 104 3.19 -12.57 -8.35
N THR A 105 4.51 -12.69 -8.47
CA THR A 105 5.42 -12.94 -7.35
C THR A 105 5.62 -11.69 -6.51
N GLY A 106 5.77 -10.53 -7.16
CA GLY A 106 6.01 -9.25 -6.51
C GLY A 106 4.87 -8.84 -5.56
N ILE A 107 3.63 -8.86 -6.03
CA ILE A 107 2.43 -8.57 -5.23
C ILE A 107 2.38 -9.45 -3.97
N ARG A 108 2.65 -10.76 -4.12
CA ARG A 108 2.62 -11.71 -3.00
C ARG A 108 3.67 -11.42 -1.94
N ILE A 109 4.86 -10.98 -2.32
CA ILE A 109 5.92 -10.57 -1.39
C ILE A 109 5.43 -9.38 -0.53
N GLY A 110 4.97 -8.30 -1.17
CA GLY A 110 4.50 -7.10 -0.46
C GLY A 110 3.29 -7.36 0.43
N ILE A 111 2.29 -8.11 -0.07
CA ILE A 111 1.12 -8.53 0.71
C ILE A 111 1.54 -9.36 1.92
N ALA A 112 2.42 -10.35 1.77
CA ALA A 112 2.83 -11.22 2.86
C ALA A 112 3.59 -10.45 3.95
N THR A 113 4.51 -9.55 3.56
CA THR A 113 5.25 -8.70 4.51
C THR A 113 4.30 -7.77 5.27
N ALA A 114 3.40 -7.06 4.59
CA ALA A 114 2.45 -6.17 5.26
C ALA A 114 1.44 -6.93 6.15
N LYS A 115 0.94 -8.10 5.73
CA LYS A 115 0.11 -8.98 6.57
C LYS A 115 0.86 -9.45 7.82
N GLY A 116 2.16 -9.73 7.71
CA GLY A 116 3.01 -10.07 8.85
C GLY A 116 3.03 -8.96 9.90
N PHE A 117 3.19 -7.70 9.48
CA PHE A 117 3.15 -6.55 10.40
C PHE A 117 1.74 -6.31 10.99
N CYS A 118 0.67 -6.42 10.19
CA CYS A 118 -0.70 -6.35 10.71
C CYS A 118 -0.96 -7.38 11.82
N LEU A 119 -0.49 -8.61 11.62
CA LEU A 119 -0.64 -9.71 12.59
C LEU A 119 0.20 -9.48 13.86
N ALA A 120 1.45 -9.05 13.71
CA ALA A 120 2.35 -8.79 14.83
C ALA A 120 1.85 -7.65 15.74
N GLU A 121 1.39 -6.55 15.13
CA GLU A 121 1.04 -5.32 15.83
C GLU A 121 -0.48 -5.17 16.11
N GLY A 122 -1.31 -6.10 15.62
CA GLY A 122 -2.77 -6.03 15.73
C GLY A 122 -3.39 -4.80 15.04
N LYS A 123 -2.82 -4.37 13.91
CA LYS A 123 -3.22 -3.16 13.18
C LYS A 123 -4.02 -3.49 11.91
N PRO A 124 -4.95 -2.60 11.49
CA PRO A 124 -5.70 -2.78 10.25
C PRO A 124 -4.78 -2.61 9.02
N SER A 125 -5.23 -3.16 7.88
CA SER A 125 -4.60 -2.97 6.58
C SER A 125 -5.42 -2.11 5.63
N LEU A 126 -4.73 -1.34 4.79
CA LEU A 126 -5.28 -0.59 3.66
C LEU A 126 -4.78 -1.24 2.34
N PRO A 127 -5.62 -1.96 1.60
CA PRO A 127 -5.28 -2.40 0.24
C PRO A 127 -5.28 -1.21 -0.72
N VAL A 128 -4.25 -1.10 -1.56
CA VAL A 128 -4.14 -0.11 -2.63
C VAL A 128 -3.94 -0.85 -3.94
N THR A 129 -4.57 -0.46 -5.05
CA THR A 129 -4.30 -1.08 -6.35
C THR A 129 -3.22 -0.33 -7.11
N SER A 130 -2.49 -1.02 -7.99
CA SER A 130 -1.53 -0.38 -8.90
C SER A 130 -2.22 0.64 -9.82
N PHE A 131 -3.53 0.50 -10.03
CA PHE A 131 -4.35 1.51 -10.69
C PHE A 131 -4.54 2.78 -9.87
N ASP A 132 -4.72 2.66 -8.54
CA ASP A 132 -4.77 3.83 -7.66
C ASP A 132 -3.44 4.58 -7.72
N VAL A 133 -2.31 3.88 -7.60
CA VAL A 133 -0.97 4.48 -7.72
C VAL A 133 -0.80 5.26 -9.03
N ALA A 134 -1.26 4.70 -10.16
CA ALA A 134 -1.22 5.38 -11.45
C ALA A 134 -2.24 6.54 -11.57
N ALA A 135 -3.49 6.36 -11.13
CA ALA A 135 -4.56 7.35 -11.29
C ALA A 135 -4.40 8.57 -10.36
N TYR A 136 -3.82 8.41 -9.18
CA TYR A 136 -3.53 9.53 -8.28
C TYR A 136 -2.33 10.40 -8.73
N ASN A 137 -1.66 10.03 -9.84
CA ASN A 137 -0.77 10.93 -10.58
C ASN A 137 -1.50 11.82 -11.61
N ALA A 138 -2.78 11.56 -11.90
CA ALA A 138 -3.52 12.35 -12.88
C ALA A 138 -3.87 13.75 -12.40
N LEU A 139 -3.83 14.73 -13.31
CA LEU A 139 -4.08 16.13 -12.95
C LEU A 139 -5.56 16.33 -12.59
N ASP A 140 -5.86 17.45 -11.94
CA ASP A 140 -7.23 17.84 -11.64
C ASP A 140 -7.99 18.11 -12.95
N GLY A 141 -9.23 17.62 -13.03
CA GLY A 141 -10.04 17.70 -14.26
C GLY A 141 -9.78 16.60 -15.29
N GLU A 142 -8.88 15.65 -15.03
CA GLU A 142 -8.59 14.55 -15.98
C GLU A 142 -9.21 13.22 -15.57
N ARG A 143 -9.95 12.62 -16.51
CA ARG A 143 -10.39 11.22 -16.47
C ARG A 143 -9.19 10.31 -16.74
N ALA A 144 -8.68 9.64 -15.71
CA ALA A 144 -7.50 8.80 -15.82
C ALA A 144 -7.86 7.39 -16.29
N LEU A 145 -7.14 6.86 -17.28
CA LEU A 145 -7.11 5.43 -17.58
C LEU A 145 -5.79 4.88 -17.04
N ALA A 146 -5.84 4.27 -15.87
CA ALA A 146 -4.68 3.62 -15.27
C ALA A 146 -4.41 2.29 -15.98
N LEU A 147 -3.18 2.10 -16.44
CA LEU A 147 -2.74 0.97 -17.26
C LEU A 147 -1.54 0.25 -16.61
N VAL A 148 -1.58 -1.08 -16.67
CA VAL A 148 -0.47 -1.98 -16.33
C VAL A 148 -0.30 -2.96 -17.48
N ASP A 149 0.94 -3.20 -17.91
CA ASP A 149 1.23 -4.17 -18.98
C ASP A 149 0.73 -5.57 -18.58
N ALA A 150 -0.03 -6.20 -19.47
CA ALA A 150 -0.51 -7.57 -19.34
C ALA A 150 0.08 -8.50 -20.42
N LEU A 151 1.13 -8.03 -21.11
CA LEU A 151 1.90 -8.67 -22.17
C LEU A 151 1.11 -8.89 -23.46
N HIS A 152 1.85 -9.13 -24.56
CA HIS A 152 1.32 -9.48 -25.87
C HIS A 152 0.32 -8.45 -26.45
N GLY A 153 0.51 -7.15 -26.19
CA GLY A 153 -0.39 -6.08 -26.67
C GLY A 153 -1.71 -5.96 -25.89
N ASN A 154 -1.74 -6.47 -24.67
CA ASN A 154 -2.89 -6.36 -23.76
C ASN A 154 -2.49 -5.64 -22.48
N TYR A 155 -3.45 -5.01 -21.84
CA TYR A 155 -3.25 -4.19 -20.65
C TYR A 155 -4.30 -4.54 -19.61
N TYR A 156 -3.89 -4.58 -18.35
CA TYR A 156 -4.84 -4.41 -17.27
C TYR A 156 -5.16 -2.91 -17.16
N ALA A 157 -6.44 -2.57 -17.13
CA ALA A 157 -6.92 -1.20 -17.19
C ALA A 157 -7.99 -0.92 -16.13
N CYS A 158 -7.99 0.29 -15.58
CA CYS A 158 -9.07 0.79 -14.71
C CYS A 158 -9.29 2.29 -14.99
N GLY A 159 -10.55 2.68 -15.16
CA GLY A 159 -10.93 4.04 -15.55
C GLY A 159 -11.47 4.83 -14.37
N PHE A 160 -11.01 6.07 -14.23
CA PHE A 160 -11.33 6.98 -13.16
C PHE A 160 -11.93 8.28 -13.71
N ASP A 161 -12.84 8.90 -12.97
CA ASP A 161 -13.35 10.24 -13.27
C ASP A 161 -12.34 11.34 -12.85
N GLU A 162 -12.70 12.59 -13.12
CA GLU A 162 -11.91 13.77 -12.79
C GLU A 162 -11.63 13.91 -11.28
N ARG A 163 -12.50 13.33 -10.43
CA ARG A 163 -12.44 13.31 -8.97
C ARG A 163 -11.76 12.05 -8.41
N LYS A 164 -11.21 11.20 -9.29
CA LYS A 164 -10.57 9.91 -8.99
C LYS A 164 -11.52 8.86 -8.38
N ASN A 165 -12.82 8.92 -8.67
CA ASN A 165 -13.73 7.80 -8.45
C ASN A 165 -13.54 6.76 -9.56
N LYS A 166 -13.56 5.47 -9.21
CA LYS A 166 -13.50 4.36 -10.18
C LYS A 166 -14.83 4.27 -10.94
N ILE A 167 -14.80 4.54 -12.25
CA ILE A 167 -15.97 4.52 -13.15
C ILE A 167 -15.93 3.39 -14.18
N LEU A 168 -14.74 2.88 -14.50
CA LEU A 168 -14.58 1.60 -15.21
C LEU A 168 -13.82 0.64 -14.28
N PRO A 169 -14.41 -0.51 -13.91
CA PRO A 169 -13.76 -1.47 -13.02
C PRO A 169 -12.49 -2.07 -13.67
N PRO A 170 -11.58 -2.63 -12.87
CA PRO A 170 -10.41 -3.33 -13.37
C PRO A 170 -10.75 -4.41 -14.42
N ALA A 171 -10.20 -4.27 -15.62
CA ALA A 171 -10.47 -5.14 -16.77
C ALA A 171 -9.15 -5.54 -17.48
N TYR A 172 -9.19 -6.61 -18.25
CA TYR A 172 -8.14 -7.00 -19.19
C TYR A 172 -8.58 -6.58 -20.59
N LEU A 173 -7.87 -5.64 -21.20
CA LEU A 173 -8.24 -5.00 -22.46
C LEU A 173 -7.15 -5.22 -23.51
N SER A 174 -7.56 -5.41 -24.76
CA SER A 174 -6.65 -5.30 -25.91
C SER A 174 -6.22 -3.85 -26.13
N GLU A 175 -5.08 -3.65 -26.81
CA GLU A 175 -4.66 -2.32 -27.26
C GLU A 175 -5.78 -1.53 -27.96
N LYS A 176 -6.54 -2.18 -28.85
CA LYS A 176 -7.63 -1.53 -29.60
C LYS A 176 -8.70 -0.93 -28.69
N GLU A 177 -9.00 -1.59 -27.56
CA GLU A 177 -9.97 -1.10 -26.58
C GLU A 177 -9.39 0.03 -25.73
N VAL A 178 -8.11 -0.05 -25.35
CA VAL A 178 -7.39 1.05 -24.69
C VAL A 178 -7.37 2.30 -25.57
N LEU A 179 -7.06 2.16 -26.87
CA LEU A 179 -7.09 3.27 -27.82
C LEU A 179 -8.49 3.85 -28.02
N ARG A 180 -9.54 3.03 -27.96
CA ARG A 180 -10.93 3.53 -27.98
C ARG A 180 -11.24 4.40 -26.76
N LEU A 181 -10.88 3.94 -25.56
CA LEU A 181 -11.06 4.71 -24.32
C LEU A 181 -10.28 6.03 -24.35
N ILE A 182 -9.06 6.03 -24.90
CA ILE A 182 -8.29 7.27 -25.08
C ILE A 182 -9.04 8.24 -26.03
N GLY A 183 -9.63 7.72 -27.11
CA GLY A 183 -10.50 8.49 -28.01
C GLY A 183 -11.81 8.99 -27.36
N GLU A 184 -12.30 8.30 -26.32
CA GLU A 184 -13.43 8.72 -25.47
C GLU A 184 -13.03 9.75 -24.39
N GLY A 185 -11.81 10.29 -24.44
CA GLY A 185 -11.33 11.38 -23.59
C GLY A 185 -10.63 10.94 -22.29
N TYR A 186 -10.26 9.66 -22.16
CA TYR A 186 -9.39 9.24 -21.05
C TYR A 186 -7.91 9.55 -21.32
N VAL A 187 -7.21 10.01 -20.29
CA VAL A 187 -5.75 10.21 -20.31
C VAL A 187 -5.06 8.94 -19.79
N PRO A 188 -4.19 8.27 -20.57
CA PRO A 188 -3.54 7.04 -20.15
C PRO A 188 -2.38 7.32 -19.16
N TYR A 189 -2.37 6.60 -18.04
CA TYR A 189 -1.38 6.69 -16.98
C TYR A 189 -0.77 5.33 -16.66
N SER A 190 0.56 5.24 -16.56
CA SER A 190 1.23 4.01 -16.11
C SER A 190 2.52 4.33 -15.34
N MET A 191 2.86 3.49 -14.37
CA MET A 191 4.15 3.59 -13.65
C MET A 191 5.32 3.24 -14.57
N GLU A 192 5.12 2.25 -15.44
CA GLU A 192 6.13 1.75 -16.37
C GLU A 192 5.88 2.31 -17.79
N GLU A 193 6.92 2.33 -18.61
CA GLU A 193 6.77 2.61 -20.04
C GLU A 193 6.00 1.46 -20.71
N LEU A 194 4.95 1.78 -21.46
CA LEU A 194 4.08 0.80 -22.11
C LEU A 194 4.30 0.78 -23.63
N PRO A 195 4.41 -0.40 -24.25
CA PRO A 195 4.56 -0.53 -25.70
C PRO A 195 3.20 -0.38 -26.40
N LEU A 196 2.65 0.83 -26.43
CA LEU A 196 1.48 1.17 -27.25
C LEU A 196 1.94 1.58 -28.66
N SER A 197 1.33 1.00 -29.70
CA SER A 197 1.66 1.21 -31.11
C SER A 197 1.27 2.60 -31.62
N ALA A 198 0.19 3.17 -31.08
CA ALA A 198 -0.12 4.57 -31.28
C ALA A 198 0.80 5.43 -30.41
N LYS A 199 1.27 6.58 -30.93
CA LYS A 199 1.98 7.62 -30.16
C LYS A 199 1.09 8.35 -29.15
N ALA A 200 0.08 7.69 -28.60
CA ALA A 200 -0.67 8.17 -27.45
C ALA A 200 0.31 8.27 -26.28
N ALA A 201 0.63 9.51 -25.88
CA ALA A 201 1.63 9.76 -24.85
C ALA A 201 1.12 9.28 -23.48
N VAL A 202 1.42 8.02 -23.15
CA VAL A 202 1.21 7.47 -21.81
C VAL A 202 1.95 8.34 -20.82
N ARG A 203 1.21 8.93 -19.88
CA ARG A 203 1.80 9.75 -18.85
C ARG A 203 2.44 8.83 -17.82
N LYS A 204 3.74 8.99 -17.66
CA LYS A 204 4.50 8.29 -16.64
C LYS A 204 4.05 8.76 -15.26
N ALA A 205 3.47 7.85 -14.50
CA ALA A 205 3.11 8.04 -13.11
C ALA A 205 4.36 7.88 -12.22
N ASP A 206 4.54 8.77 -11.25
CA ASP A 206 5.53 8.59 -10.19
C ASP A 206 5.01 7.54 -9.18
N PRO A 207 5.70 6.41 -8.97
CA PRO A 207 5.23 5.37 -8.06
C PRO A 207 5.19 5.79 -6.59
N VAL A 208 6.06 6.72 -6.17
CA VAL A 208 6.17 7.17 -4.78
C VAL A 208 5.07 8.17 -4.46
N GLU A 209 4.95 9.22 -5.29
CA GLU A 209 3.94 10.26 -5.10
C GLU A 209 2.53 9.71 -5.39
N GLY A 210 2.39 8.79 -6.35
CA GLY A 210 1.14 8.05 -6.60
C GLY A 210 0.68 7.24 -5.39
N LEU A 211 1.57 6.42 -4.81
CA LEU A 211 1.27 5.61 -3.62
C LEU A 211 0.91 6.50 -2.42
N LYS A 212 1.67 7.57 -2.20
CA LYS A 212 1.43 8.56 -1.14
C LYS A 212 0.07 9.23 -1.28
N ARG A 213 -0.29 9.70 -2.47
CA ARG A 213 -1.60 10.33 -2.74
C ARG A 213 -2.75 9.35 -2.63
N ALA A 214 -2.59 8.14 -3.16
CA ALA A 214 -3.58 7.07 -3.04
C ALA A 214 -3.89 6.76 -1.57
N ILE A 215 -2.86 6.54 -0.74
CA ILE A 215 -3.04 6.29 0.69
C ILE A 215 -3.67 7.50 1.39
N ALA A 216 -3.21 8.72 1.11
CA ALA A 216 -3.75 9.93 1.73
C ALA A 216 -5.21 10.21 1.36
N ALA A 217 -5.69 9.70 0.23
CA ALA A 217 -7.10 9.77 -0.17
C ALA A 217 -7.91 8.60 0.40
N LEU A 218 -7.47 7.36 0.17
CA LEU A 218 -8.20 6.14 0.54
C LEU A 218 -8.34 5.95 2.06
N SER A 219 -7.32 6.33 2.84
CA SER A 219 -7.34 6.21 4.32
C SER A 219 -8.35 7.13 5.02
N LYS A 220 -8.99 8.06 4.30
CA LYS A 220 -10.04 8.94 4.85
C LYS A 220 -11.38 8.22 5.06
N ASP A 221 -11.62 7.13 4.33
CA ASP A 221 -12.83 6.33 4.47
C ASP A 221 -12.49 5.00 5.15
N ALA A 222 -13.14 4.74 6.29
CA ALA A 222 -12.99 3.50 7.03
C ALA A 222 -13.42 2.26 6.22
N GLY A 223 -14.30 2.42 5.23
CA GLY A 223 -14.75 1.36 4.33
C GLY A 223 -13.68 0.85 3.35
N ASN A 224 -12.59 1.60 3.13
CA ASN A 224 -11.47 1.16 2.31
C ASN A 224 -10.50 0.23 3.04
N PHE A 225 -10.56 0.16 4.38
CA PHE A 225 -9.73 -0.77 5.16
C PHE A 225 -10.28 -2.19 5.05
N GLY A 226 -9.38 -3.14 4.83
CA GLY A 226 -9.77 -4.51 4.49
C GLY A 226 -8.57 -5.44 4.34
N GLU A 227 -8.84 -6.69 3.95
CA GLU A 227 -7.80 -7.69 3.79
C GLU A 227 -6.88 -7.36 2.59
N LEU A 228 -5.56 -7.49 2.78
CA LEU A 228 -4.59 -7.51 1.69
C LEU A 228 -4.71 -8.81 0.89
N SER A 229 -5.58 -8.84 -0.11
CA SER A 229 -5.78 -9.95 -1.05
C SER A 229 -5.38 -9.52 -2.47
N ALA A 230 -4.69 -10.40 -3.20
CA ALA A 230 -4.16 -10.06 -4.52
C ALA A 230 -5.28 -9.89 -5.56
N LEU A 231 -5.22 -8.79 -6.31
CA LEU A 231 -6.19 -8.46 -7.36
C LEU A 231 -5.90 -9.24 -8.64
N TYR A 232 -6.53 -10.41 -8.78
CA TYR A 232 -6.49 -11.22 -10.00
C TYR A 232 -7.65 -10.85 -10.93
N ILE A 233 -7.36 -10.07 -11.97
CA ILE A 233 -8.37 -9.62 -12.96
C ILE A 233 -8.68 -10.72 -13.97
N ARG A 234 -7.65 -11.41 -14.46
CA ARG A 234 -7.79 -12.61 -15.26
C ARG A 234 -7.70 -13.83 -14.36
N LYS A 235 -8.53 -14.84 -14.65
CA LYS A 235 -8.42 -16.16 -14.04
C LYS A 235 -7.07 -16.79 -14.39
N SER A 236 -6.57 -17.67 -13.52
CA SER A 236 -5.40 -18.47 -13.88
C SER A 236 -5.75 -19.42 -15.03
N GLN A 237 -4.77 -19.79 -15.86
CA GLN A 237 -4.97 -20.77 -16.94
C GLN A 237 -5.57 -22.10 -16.41
N ALA A 238 -5.25 -22.48 -15.16
CA ALA A 238 -5.84 -23.66 -14.50
C ALA A 238 -7.33 -23.50 -14.16
N GLU A 239 -7.84 -22.28 -14.01
CA GLU A 239 -9.26 -21.98 -13.78
C GLU A 239 -10.02 -21.69 -15.07
N GLU A 240 -9.34 -21.26 -16.13
CA GLU A 240 -9.88 -21.18 -17.49
C GLU A 240 -10.14 -22.60 -18.03
N ASN A 241 -9.10 -23.45 -18.02
CA ASN A 241 -9.16 -24.84 -18.51
C ASN A 241 -10.10 -25.78 -17.73
N ARG A 242 -10.69 -25.32 -16.61
CA ARG A 242 -11.69 -26.08 -15.82
C ARG A 242 -13.12 -25.96 -16.33
N LYS A 243 -13.37 -25.14 -17.37
CA LYS A 243 -14.70 -24.96 -17.97
C LYS A 243 -14.94 -25.79 -19.22
N ASP A 244 -13.89 -26.44 -19.75
CA ASP A 244 -13.92 -27.21 -20.99
C ASP A 244 -13.90 -28.73 -20.75
N VAL A 245 -14.39 -29.17 -19.57
CA VAL A 245 -14.50 -30.59 -19.13
C VAL A 245 -15.85 -30.83 -18.48
#